data_AF-A0A4S2HEN1-F1
#
_entry.id   AF-A0A4S2HEN1-F1
#
_cell.length_a   1.000
_cell.length_b   1.000
_cell.length_c   1.000
_cell.angle_alpha   90.00
_cell.angle_beta   90.00
_cell.angle_gamma   90.00
#
_symmetry.space_group_name_H-M   'P 1'
#
loop_
_entity.id
_entity.type
_entity.pdbx_description
1 polymer ?
#
loop_
_entity_poly.entity_id
_entity_poly.type
_entity_poly.pdbx_seq_one_letter_code
_entity_poly.pdbx_strand_id
1 'polypeptide(L)'
;MTEADVIEQLIEFMNVLMLGVSVFFTIVSAYIVALYAFLARAGGILRLFAFAFFSAAVAFLIVFFQGARVQHAGLIDTLYEIDGRQGLSPAGQAALINSASGVDANIEMVMWAVGLGFYVATFLLTFFPRLILRAPNA
;
A
#
# COMPACT_ATOMS: atom_id res chain seq x y z
N MET A 1 -13.60 5.98 24.85
CA MET A 1 -12.14 5.98 24.62
C MET A 1 -11.58 7.27 25.17
N THR A 2 -10.46 7.16 25.87
CA THR A 2 -9.64 8.30 26.30
C THR A 2 -8.71 8.71 25.17
N GLU A 3 -8.09 9.89 25.29
CA GLU A 3 -7.04 10.32 24.35
C GLU A 3 -5.90 9.28 24.27
N ALA A 4 -5.48 8.72 25.40
CA ALA A 4 -4.41 7.73 25.46
C ALA A 4 -4.77 6.47 24.64
N ASP A 5 -6.00 5.98 24.78
CA ASP A 5 -6.47 4.81 24.02
C ASP A 5 -6.41 5.07 22.50
N VAL A 6 -6.83 6.27 22.06
CA VAL A 6 -6.84 6.63 20.64
C VAL A 6 -5.42 6.72 20.09
N ILE A 7 -4.52 7.35 20.84
CA ILE A 7 -3.12 7.50 20.42
C ILE A 7 -2.41 6.15 20.34
N GLU A 8 -2.63 5.25 21.30
CA GLU A 8 -2.12 3.88 21.24
C GLU A 8 -2.61 3.16 19.98
N GLN A 9 -3.90 3.30 19.67
CA GLN A 9 -4.52 2.66 18.51
C GLN A 9 -4.02 3.26 17.18
N LEU A 10 -3.75 4.57 17.13
CA LEU A 10 -3.11 5.22 15.98
C LEU A 10 -1.67 4.71 15.75
N ILE A 11 -0.92 4.47 16.82
CA ILE A 11 0.43 3.89 16.73
C ILE A 11 0.36 2.44 16.25
N GLU A 12 -0.55 1.64 16.79
CA GLU A 12 -0.76 0.26 16.34
C GLU A 12 -1.15 0.22 14.86
N PHE A 13 -2.03 1.12 14.44
CA PHE A 13 -2.41 1.27 13.04
C PHE A 13 -1.22 1.59 12.13
N MET A 14 -0.32 2.48 12.56
CA MET A 14 0.91 2.77 11.82
C MET A 14 1.79 1.53 11.65
N ASN A 15 1.89 0.68 12.67
CA ASN A 15 2.62 -0.59 12.57
C ASN A 15 1.96 -1.56 11.57
N VAL A 16 0.62 -1.66 11.58
CA VAL A 16 -0.13 -2.47 10.61
C VAL A 16 0.09 -1.96 9.18
N LEU A 17 0.08 -0.64 8.98
CA LEU A 17 0.32 -0.04 7.68
C LEU A 17 1.75 -0.34 7.18
N MET A 18 2.76 -0.21 8.04
CA MET A 18 4.14 -0.57 7.74
C MET A 18 4.29 -2.07 7.37
N LEU A 19 3.57 -2.94 8.08
CA LEU A 19 3.52 -4.36 7.74
C LEU A 19 2.89 -4.59 6.37
N GLY A 20 1.79 -3.90 6.06
CA GLY A 20 1.15 -3.97 4.73
C GLY A 20 2.11 -3.55 3.61
N VAL A 21 2.88 -2.48 3.81
CA VAL A 21 3.90 -2.02 2.86
C VAL A 21 4.97 -3.09 2.64
N SER A 22 5.45 -3.73 3.72
CA SER A 22 6.41 -4.84 3.62
C SER A 22 5.86 -6.03 2.82
N VAL A 23 4.59 -6.40 3.05
CA VAL A 23 3.92 -7.47 2.30
C VAL A 23 3.81 -7.12 0.81
N PHE A 24 3.45 -5.87 0.48
CA PHE A 24 3.41 -5.40 -0.90
C PHE A 24 4.78 -5.57 -1.58
N PHE A 25 5.85 -5.08 -0.97
CA PHE A 25 7.20 -5.22 -1.54
C PHE A 25 7.63 -6.68 -1.67
N THR A 26 7.24 -7.53 -0.72
CA THR A 26 7.51 -8.98 -0.77
C THR A 26 6.82 -9.63 -1.96
N ILE A 27 5.54 -9.34 -2.18
CA ILE A 27 4.76 -9.87 -3.31
C ILE A 27 5.34 -9.41 -4.64
N VAL A 28 5.62 -8.11 -4.79
CA VAL A 28 6.20 -7.55 -6.02
C VAL A 28 7.58 -8.17 -6.29
N SER A 29 8.43 -8.28 -5.27
CA SER A 29 9.77 -8.86 -5.42
C SER A 29 9.71 -10.33 -5.81
N ALA A 30 8.87 -11.13 -5.15
CA ALA A 30 8.68 -12.54 -5.50
C ALA A 30 8.16 -12.69 -6.94
N TYR A 31 7.24 -11.82 -7.36
CA TYR A 31 6.71 -11.84 -8.73
C TYR A 31 7.78 -11.48 -9.78
N ILE A 32 8.62 -10.48 -9.50
CA ILE A 32 9.74 -10.12 -10.38
C ILE A 32 10.74 -11.28 -10.50
N VAL A 33 11.08 -11.95 -9.41
CA VAL A 33 11.95 -13.14 -9.46
C VAL A 33 11.30 -14.25 -10.29
N ALA A 34 10.01 -14.52 -10.12
CA ALA A 34 9.28 -15.51 -10.90
C ALA A 34 9.23 -15.15 -12.40
N LEU A 35 9.07 -13.86 -12.73
CA LEU A 35 9.13 -13.32 -14.09
C LEU A 35 10.45 -13.69 -14.77
N TYR A 36 11.58 -13.41 -14.12
CA TYR A 36 12.90 -13.70 -14.67
C TYR A 36 13.23 -15.19 -14.72
N ALA A 37 12.90 -15.95 -13.68
CA ALA A 37 13.30 -17.34 -13.56
C ALA A 37 12.48 -18.28 -14.47
N PHE A 38 11.17 -18.07 -14.59
CA PHE A 38 10.27 -19.03 -15.25
C PHE A 38 9.37 -18.35 -16.29
N LEU A 39 8.76 -17.23 -15.95
CA LEU A 39 7.68 -16.64 -16.75
C LEU A 39 8.16 -16.06 -18.09
N ALA A 40 9.41 -15.59 -18.16
CA ALA A 40 10.03 -15.10 -19.40
C ALA A 40 10.09 -16.17 -20.50
N ARG A 41 10.13 -17.46 -20.13
CA ARG A 41 10.14 -18.61 -21.06
C ARG A 41 8.80 -19.34 -21.12
N ALA A 42 7.86 -19.02 -20.23
CA ALA A 42 6.55 -19.63 -20.16
C ALA A 42 5.66 -19.27 -21.37
N GLY A 43 4.75 -20.19 -21.74
CA GLY A 43 3.70 -19.94 -22.72
C GLY A 43 2.71 -18.88 -22.26
N GLY A 44 2.01 -18.24 -23.21
CA GLY A 44 1.13 -17.09 -22.95
C GLY A 44 0.02 -17.37 -21.93
N ILE A 45 -0.55 -18.57 -21.93
CA ILE A 45 -1.60 -18.97 -20.97
C ILE A 45 -1.07 -18.96 -19.53
N LEU A 46 0.12 -19.51 -19.29
CA LEU A 46 0.69 -19.56 -17.94
C LEU A 46 1.04 -18.16 -17.43
N ARG A 47 1.48 -17.26 -18.31
CA ARG A 47 1.69 -15.84 -17.98
C ARG A 47 0.39 -15.15 -17.57
N LEU A 48 -0.71 -15.43 -18.27
CA LEU A 48 -2.02 -14.89 -17.94
C LEU A 48 -2.47 -15.35 -16.55
N PHE A 49 -2.38 -16.65 -16.26
CA PHE A 49 -2.74 -17.18 -14.94
C PHE A 49 -1.88 -16.59 -13.82
N ALA A 50 -0.56 -16.52 -14.02
CA ALA A 50 0.35 -15.93 -13.05
C ALA A 50 0.08 -14.43 -12.81
N PHE A 51 -0.19 -13.67 -13.87
CA PHE A 51 -0.54 -12.26 -13.77
C PHE A 51 -1.91 -12.04 -13.13
N ALA A 52 -2.89 -12.90 -13.41
CA ALA A 52 -4.20 -12.86 -12.78
C ALA A 52 -4.08 -13.13 -11.27
N PHE A 53 -3.27 -14.12 -10.87
CA PHE A 53 -3.00 -14.40 -9.46
C PHE A 53 -2.30 -13.23 -8.76
N PHE A 54 -1.27 -12.66 -9.39
CA PHE A 54 -0.61 -11.44 -8.90
C PHE A 54 -1.58 -10.27 -8.77
N SER A 55 -2.44 -10.05 -9.77
CA SER A 55 -3.46 -9.00 -9.74
C SER A 55 -4.47 -9.21 -8.62
N ALA A 56 -4.87 -10.46 -8.36
CA ALA A 56 -5.75 -10.79 -7.24
C ALA A 56 -5.09 -10.50 -5.88
N ALA A 57 -3.80 -10.82 -5.72
CA ALA A 57 -3.04 -10.50 -4.51
C ALA A 57 -2.91 -8.99 -4.28
N VAL A 58 -2.62 -8.22 -5.34
CA VAL A 58 -2.58 -6.75 -5.27
C VAL A 58 -3.97 -6.18 -4.97
N ALA A 59 -5.04 -6.71 -5.60
CA ALA A 59 -6.40 -6.28 -5.34
C ALA A 59 -6.82 -6.52 -3.89
N PHE A 60 -6.43 -7.66 -3.31
CA PHE A 60 -6.66 -7.95 -1.90
C PHE A 60 -5.96 -6.91 -1.00
N LEU A 61 -4.71 -6.57 -1.28
CA LEU A 61 -4.00 -5.52 -0.55
C LEU A 61 -4.68 -4.15 -0.68
N ILE A 62 -5.18 -3.80 -1.87
CA ILE A 62 -5.91 -2.54 -2.07
C ILE A 62 -7.14 -2.46 -1.17
N VAL A 63 -7.97 -3.51 -1.15
CA VAL A 63 -9.17 -3.55 -0.30
C VAL A 63 -8.79 -3.49 1.18
N PHE A 64 -7.73 -4.18 1.58
CA PHE A 64 -7.19 -4.13 2.94
C PHE A 64 -6.79 -2.70 3.33
N PHE A 65 -6.00 -2.01 2.50
CA PHE A 65 -5.59 -0.63 2.77
C PHE A 65 -6.76 0.36 2.77
N GLN A 66 -7.76 0.16 1.92
CA GLN A 66 -8.99 0.98 1.95
C GLN A 66 -9.75 0.81 3.27
N GLY A 67 -9.92 -0.43 3.74
CA GLY A 67 -10.53 -0.70 5.04
C GLY A 67 -9.75 -0.07 6.19
N ALA A 68 -8.42 -0.19 6.14
CA ALA A 68 -7.52 0.42 7.12
C ALA A 68 -7.69 1.96 7.14
N ARG A 69 -7.70 2.61 5.98
CA ARG A 69 -7.89 4.07 5.87
C ARG A 69 -9.18 4.55 6.53
N VAL A 70 -10.29 3.84 6.33
CA VAL A 70 -11.58 4.19 6.96
C VAL A 70 -11.51 4.08 8.48
N GLN A 71 -10.84 3.07 9.02
CA GLN A 71 -10.64 2.93 10.47
C GLN A 71 -9.79 4.08 11.03
N HIS A 72 -8.70 4.43 10.36
CA HIS A 72 -7.85 5.56 10.74
C HIS A 72 -8.64 6.88 10.77
N ALA A 73 -9.48 7.13 9.76
CA ALA A 73 -10.35 8.30 9.74
C ALA A 73 -11.27 8.36 10.97
N GLY A 74 -11.88 7.23 11.36
CA GLY A 74 -12.72 7.16 12.56
C GLY A 74 -11.97 7.44 13.87
N LEU A 75 -10.69 7.06 13.96
CA LEU A 75 -9.84 7.40 15.12
C LEU A 75 -9.54 8.91 15.17
N ILE A 76 -9.29 9.53 14.02
CA ILE A 76 -9.11 10.98 13.92
C ILE A 76 -10.39 11.74 14.29
N ASP A 77 -11.55 11.29 13.81
CA ASP A 77 -12.85 11.86 14.19
C ASP A 77 -13.09 11.78 15.71
N THR A 78 -12.65 10.68 16.33
CA THR A 78 -12.72 10.52 17.80
C THR A 78 -11.80 11.53 18.51
N LEU A 79 -10.61 11.85 17.98
CA LEU A 79 -9.76 12.91 18.54
C LEU A 79 -10.42 14.29 18.43
N TYR A 80 -11.07 14.61 17.31
CA TYR A 80 -11.83 15.85 17.17
C TYR A 80 -12.96 15.95 18.21
N GLU A 81 -13.65 14.84 18.50
CA GLU A 81 -14.71 14.79 19.52
C GLU A 81 -14.14 15.04 20.94
N ILE A 82 -12.96 14.50 21.24
CA ILE A 82 -12.29 14.68 22.53
C ILE A 82 -11.83 16.14 22.70
N ASP A 83 -11.23 16.73 21.67
CA ASP A 83 -10.77 18.13 21.69
C ASP A 83 -11.91 19.09 22.01
N GLY A 84 -13.07 18.89 21.37
CA GLY A 84 -14.25 19.72 21.58
C GLY A 84 -14.88 19.63 22.98
N ARG A 85 -14.55 18.59 23.77
CA ARG A 85 -15.11 18.40 25.12
C ARG A 85 -14.19 18.90 26.22
N GLN A 86 -12.91 18.56 26.14
CA GLN A 86 -11.97 18.72 27.25
C GLN A 86 -10.60 19.26 26.82
N GLY A 87 -10.40 19.48 25.53
CA GLY A 87 -9.09 19.78 24.94
C GLY A 87 -8.20 18.55 24.85
N LEU A 88 -7.26 18.58 23.90
CA LEU A 88 -6.25 17.54 23.74
C LEU A 88 -4.91 17.89 24.38
N SER A 89 -4.14 16.88 24.74
CA SER A 89 -2.72 17.05 25.05
C SER A 89 -1.94 17.52 23.81
N PRO A 90 -0.69 17.99 23.98
CA PRO A 90 0.17 18.33 22.84
C PRO A 90 0.37 17.17 21.86
N ALA A 91 0.34 15.93 22.32
CA ALA A 91 0.46 14.75 21.46
C ALA A 91 -0.79 14.54 20.60
N GLY A 92 -1.99 14.67 21.19
CA GLY A 92 -3.26 14.64 20.46
C GLY A 92 -3.39 15.79 19.45
N GLN A 93 -2.95 16.99 19.82
CA GLN A 93 -2.91 18.13 18.89
C GLN A 93 -1.95 17.89 17.72
N ALA A 94 -0.77 17.31 17.97
CA ALA A 94 0.17 16.98 16.89
C ALA A 94 -0.41 15.94 15.92
N ALA A 95 -1.11 14.92 16.42
CA ALA A 95 -1.78 13.92 15.60
C ALA A 95 -2.87 14.56 14.72
N LEU A 96 -3.69 15.45 15.28
CA LEU A 96 -4.70 16.21 14.54
C LEU A 96 -4.11 17.13 13.48
N ILE A 97 -3.07 17.90 13.84
CA ILE A 97 -2.39 18.81 12.89
C ILE A 97 -1.78 18.02 11.74
N ASN A 98 -1.16 16.86 12.03
CA ASN A 98 -0.62 16.00 10.99
C ASN A 98 -1.70 15.57 10.00
N SER A 99 -2.86 15.11 10.49
CA SER A 99 -3.96 14.72 9.63
C SER A 99 -4.55 15.90 8.84
N ALA A 100 -4.70 17.07 9.48
CA ALA A 100 -5.23 18.28 8.86
C ALA A 100 -4.27 18.94 7.85
N SER A 101 -2.96 18.69 7.97
CA SER A 101 -1.92 19.30 7.12
C SER A 101 -1.92 18.82 5.67
N GLY A 102 -2.75 17.82 5.34
CA GLY A 102 -2.80 17.22 4.00
C GLY A 102 -1.63 16.28 3.70
N VAL A 103 -0.73 16.03 4.67
CA VAL A 103 0.34 15.03 4.55
C VAL A 103 -0.25 13.66 4.25
N ASP A 104 -1.35 13.28 4.89
CA ASP A 104 -2.07 12.02 4.64
C ASP A 104 -2.51 11.90 3.17
N ALA A 105 -3.02 13.00 2.58
CA ALA A 105 -3.44 13.04 1.18
C ALA A 105 -2.25 12.92 0.22
N ASN A 106 -1.12 13.56 0.53
CA ASN A 106 0.11 13.43 -0.25
C ASN A 106 0.67 12.01 -0.20
N ILE A 107 0.70 11.40 0.98
CA ILE A 107 1.14 10.00 1.16
C ILE A 107 0.24 9.07 0.36
N GLU A 108 -1.09 9.25 0.44
CA GLU A 108 -2.04 8.47 -0.34
C GLU A 108 -1.78 8.62 -1.85
N MET A 109 -1.61 9.84 -2.34
CA MET A 109 -1.33 10.09 -3.76
C MET A 109 -0.05 9.40 -4.23
N VAL A 110 1.04 9.50 -3.44
CA VAL A 110 2.31 8.85 -3.75
C VAL A 110 2.15 7.33 -3.75
N MET A 111 1.44 6.77 -2.76
CA MET A 111 1.18 5.33 -2.68
C MET A 111 0.44 4.82 -3.91
N TRP A 112 -0.61 5.52 -4.36
CA TRP A 112 -1.34 5.16 -5.57
C TRP A 112 -0.49 5.29 -6.83
N ALA A 113 0.27 6.38 -6.96
CA ALA A 113 1.15 6.59 -8.11
C ALA A 113 2.22 5.50 -8.23
N VAL A 114 2.87 5.16 -7.12
CA VAL A 114 3.89 4.11 -7.05
C VAL A 114 3.26 2.74 -7.32
N GLY A 115 2.14 2.41 -6.68
CA GLY A 115 1.42 1.15 -6.87
C GLY A 115 0.99 0.94 -8.33
N LEU A 116 0.41 1.98 -8.95
CA LEU A 116 0.05 1.95 -10.37
C LEU A 116 1.29 1.78 -11.26
N GLY A 117 2.37 2.52 -10.97
CA GLY A 117 3.63 2.40 -11.69
C GLY A 117 4.18 0.99 -11.67
N PHE A 118 4.23 0.35 -10.49
CA PHE A 118 4.66 -1.05 -10.36
C PHE A 118 3.74 -2.02 -11.10
N TYR A 119 2.43 -1.83 -11.01
CA TYR A 119 1.45 -2.70 -11.68
C TYR A 119 1.60 -2.63 -13.20
N VAL A 120 1.72 -1.43 -13.77
CA VAL A 120 1.94 -1.24 -15.21
C VAL A 120 3.29 -1.82 -15.63
N ALA A 121 4.35 -1.58 -14.87
CA ALA A 121 5.67 -2.12 -15.17
C ALA A 121 5.68 -3.66 -15.18
N THR A 122 5.05 -4.30 -14.18
CA THR A 122 4.96 -5.77 -14.11
C THR A 122 4.08 -6.33 -15.22
N PHE A 123 2.98 -5.68 -15.58
CA PHE A 123 2.19 -6.06 -16.75
C PHE A 123 3.03 -6.07 -18.03
N LEU A 124 3.75 -4.97 -18.28
CA LEU A 124 4.59 -4.84 -19.46
C LEU A 124 5.71 -5.89 -19.49
N LEU A 125 6.37 -6.15 -18.36
CA LEU A 125 7.41 -7.18 -18.25
C LEU A 125 6.85 -8.59 -18.44
N THR A 126 5.62 -8.84 -18.01
CA THR A 126 4.96 -10.16 -18.16
C THR A 126 4.68 -10.47 -19.62
N PHE A 127 4.03 -9.55 -20.34
CA PHE A 127 3.53 -9.82 -21.68
C PHE A 127 4.49 -9.39 -22.79
N PHE A 128 5.31 -8.37 -22.54
CA PHE A 128 6.24 -7.79 -23.51
C PHE A 128 7.71 -7.81 -23.05
N PRO A 129 8.23 -8.94 -22.49
CA PRO A 129 9.60 -8.97 -21.96
C PRO A 129 10.66 -8.66 -23.02
N ARG A 130 10.45 -9.04 -24.29
CA ARG A 130 11.42 -8.82 -25.38
C ARG A 130 11.54 -7.37 -25.84
N LEU A 131 10.50 -6.56 -25.64
CA LEU A 131 10.51 -5.13 -25.98
C LEU A 131 11.32 -4.32 -24.97
N ILE A 132 11.36 -4.79 -23.72
CA ILE A 132 11.92 -4.05 -22.57
C ILE A 132 13.29 -4.60 -22.18
N LEU A 133 13.42 -5.92 -22.12
CA LEU A 133 14.68 -6.60 -21.85
C LEU A 133 15.33 -6.93 -23.19
N ARG A 134 15.93 -5.92 -23.85
CA ARG A 134 16.94 -6.20 -24.87
C ARG A 134 18.12 -6.84 -24.16
N ALA A 135 18.16 -8.16 -24.14
CA ALA A 135 19.41 -8.86 -23.89
C ALA A 135 20.41 -8.41 -24.97
N PRO A 136 21.61 -7.91 -24.62
CA PRO A 136 22.72 -7.96 -25.55
C PRO A 136 22.86 -9.43 -25.96
N ASN A 137 22.91 -9.68 -27.26
CA ASN A 137 22.96 -11.04 -27.80
C ASN A 137 24.06 -11.87 -27.10
N ALA A 138 23.66 -13.09 -26.74
CA ALA A 138 24.45 -14.31 -26.52
C ALA A 138 25.97 -14.17 -26.33
#